data_AF-A0A3D1F5T3-F1
#
_entry.id   AF-A0A3D1F5T3-F1
#
_cell.length_a   1.000
_cell.length_b   1.000
_cell.length_c   1.000
_cell.angle_alpha   90.00
_cell.angle_beta   90.00
_cell.angle_gamma   90.00
#
_symmetry.space_group_name_H-M   'P 1'
#
loop_
_entity.id
_entity.type
_entity.pdbx_description
1 polymer ?
#
loop_
_entity_poly.entity_id
_entity_poly.type
_entity_poly.pdbx_seq_one_letter_code
_entity_poly.pdbx_strand_id
1 'polypeptide(L)'
;MEYYLFYTDLEYDDANQVEKAERMIAEKAYGEARVLLEPVAGRAPDEYIYCFENPKELFIKFWNLAEYMGYMGMMRKRGEEVTQEIIWLKSAYPKAHYLLSRIDIAEGNWASAAEYLNNALDMEPDHPECLTDLAGVTAQTGDFEEALELCDMALSTRPYLVGPVKQRALKSRYQCLLRLGRTDEAQQMKDVVFMTADQNEVLGNVDAYSKAHEAGDIIVPLGVKVDKAITPMPLKSPYDDPETPRRKPGAKKPVPP
;
A
#
# COMPACT_ATOMS: atom_id res chain seq x y z
N MET A 1 -12.91 30.82 -11.83
CA MET A 1 -11.86 29.79 -11.89
C MET A 1 -12.51 28.50 -11.46
N GLU A 2 -12.63 27.52 -12.35
CA GLU A 2 -13.11 26.18 -11.99
C GLU A 2 -11.94 25.41 -11.37
N TYR A 3 -12.11 24.93 -10.14
CA TYR A 3 -11.16 24.08 -9.43
C TYR A 3 -11.58 22.63 -9.60
N TYR A 4 -10.63 21.71 -9.82
CA TYR A 4 -10.88 20.29 -9.68
C TYR A 4 -10.60 19.88 -8.23
N LEU A 5 -11.55 19.18 -7.61
CA LEU A 5 -11.44 18.68 -6.25
C LEU A 5 -10.77 17.28 -6.31
N PHE A 6 -9.43 17.23 -6.29
CA PHE A 6 -8.68 15.96 -6.35
C PHE A 6 -8.55 15.25 -5.00
N TYR A 7 -8.76 16.00 -3.91
CA TYR A 7 -8.87 15.48 -2.56
C TYR A 7 -9.98 16.27 -1.86
N THR A 8 -11.14 15.64 -1.76
CA THR A 8 -12.37 16.29 -1.33
C THR A 8 -12.47 16.32 0.20
N ASP A 9 -13.27 17.22 0.76
CA ASP A 9 -13.57 17.19 2.20
C ASP A 9 -14.17 15.82 2.60
N LEU A 10 -14.96 15.22 1.70
CA LEU A 10 -15.50 13.87 1.86
C LEU A 10 -14.40 12.80 1.90
N GLU A 11 -13.42 12.85 1.00
CA GLU A 11 -12.32 11.88 0.99
C GLU A 11 -11.43 12.02 2.23
N TYR A 12 -11.22 13.24 2.72
CA TYR A 12 -10.53 13.47 4.00
C TYR A 12 -11.28 12.87 5.18
N ASP A 13 -12.60 13.07 5.25
CA ASP A 13 -13.46 12.50 6.28
C ASP A 13 -13.49 10.97 6.20
N ASP A 14 -13.50 10.42 5.00
CA ASP A 14 -13.38 8.98 4.74
C ASP A 14 -12.04 8.44 5.22
N ALA A 15 -10.93 9.14 4.96
CA ALA A 15 -9.62 8.74 5.44
C ALA A 15 -9.52 8.76 6.98
N ASN A 16 -10.18 9.72 7.64
CA ASN A 16 -10.25 9.74 9.11
C ASN A 16 -11.08 8.58 9.68
N GLN A 17 -12.15 8.18 8.99
CA GLN A 17 -12.91 6.97 9.35
C GLN A 17 -12.05 5.71 9.22
N VAL A 18 -11.24 5.62 8.16
CA VAL A 18 -10.29 4.51 7.93
C VAL A 18 -9.26 4.42 9.05
N GLU A 19 -8.66 5.54 9.48
CA GLU A 19 -7.72 5.54 10.62
C GLU A 19 -8.39 5.11 11.94
N LYS A 20 -9.64 5.52 12.16
CA LYS A 20 -10.40 5.10 13.33
C LYS A 20 -10.68 3.59 13.29
N ALA A 21 -11.08 3.07 12.13
CA ALA A 21 -11.32 1.65 11.93
C ALA A 21 -10.05 0.81 12.08
N GLU A 22 -8.89 1.31 11.66
CA GLU A 22 -7.60 0.64 11.85
C GLU A 22 -7.28 0.40 13.34
N ARG A 23 -7.54 1.40 14.20
CA ARG A 23 -7.42 1.25 15.66
C ARG A 23 -8.39 0.21 16.21
N MET A 24 -9.65 0.24 15.75
CA MET A 24 -10.66 -0.75 16.14
C MET A 24 -10.26 -2.18 15.75
N ILE A 25 -9.65 -2.38 14.57
CA ILE A 25 -9.14 -3.68 14.12
C ILE A 25 -8.02 -4.16 15.04
N ALA A 26 -7.11 -3.28 15.49
CA ALA A 26 -6.07 -3.61 16.45
C ALA A 26 -6.65 -4.07 17.81
N GLU A 27 -7.80 -3.51 18.18
CA GLU A 27 -8.58 -3.88 19.37
C GLU A 27 -9.52 -5.07 19.14
N LYS A 28 -9.52 -5.65 17.93
CA LYS A 28 -10.42 -6.74 17.48
C LYS A 28 -11.91 -6.39 17.49
N ALA A 29 -12.24 -5.09 17.46
CA ALA A 29 -13.61 -4.58 17.31
C ALA A 29 -14.04 -4.60 15.83
N TYR A 30 -14.06 -5.79 15.22
CA TYR A 30 -14.27 -5.96 13.78
C TYR A 30 -15.62 -5.47 13.29
N GLY A 31 -16.70 -5.70 14.05
CA GLY A 31 -18.04 -5.23 13.69
C GLY A 31 -18.12 -3.69 13.61
N GLU A 32 -17.54 -2.99 14.57
CA GLU A 32 -17.50 -1.52 14.58
C GLU A 32 -16.61 -0.97 13.46
N ALA A 33 -15.49 -1.63 13.19
CA ALA A 33 -14.61 -1.27 12.07
C ALA A 33 -15.33 -1.42 10.72
N ARG A 34 -16.06 -2.52 10.50
CA ARG A 34 -16.86 -2.72 9.26
C ARG A 34 -17.88 -1.62 9.03
N VAL A 35 -18.60 -1.20 10.08
CA VAL A 35 -19.58 -0.12 10.00
C VAL A 35 -18.98 1.19 9.48
N LEU A 36 -17.70 1.46 9.80
CA LEU A 36 -16.98 2.61 9.27
C LEU A 36 -16.43 2.37 7.86
N LEU A 37 -15.93 1.17 7.57
CA LEU A 37 -15.20 0.88 6.34
C LEU A 37 -16.08 0.60 5.13
N GLU A 38 -17.20 -0.10 5.30
CA GLU A 38 -18.08 -0.47 4.18
C GLU A 38 -18.63 0.75 3.43
N PRO A 39 -19.11 1.81 4.10
CA PRO A 39 -19.53 3.03 3.41
C PRO A 39 -18.38 3.73 2.69
N VAL A 40 -17.17 3.72 3.27
CA VAL A 40 -15.98 4.34 2.64
C VAL A 40 -15.60 3.57 1.38
N ALA A 41 -15.51 2.24 1.46
CA ALA A 41 -15.23 1.38 0.31
C ALA A 41 -16.30 1.55 -0.80
N GLY A 42 -17.58 1.64 -0.43
CA GLY A 42 -18.68 1.89 -1.37
C GLY A 42 -18.67 3.28 -2.03
N ARG A 43 -17.87 4.22 -1.53
CA ARG A 43 -17.65 5.55 -2.12
C ARG A 43 -16.39 5.63 -2.97
N ALA A 44 -15.66 4.53 -3.17
CA ALA A 44 -14.49 4.50 -4.02
C ALA A 44 -14.84 5.03 -5.44
N PRO A 45 -14.07 5.99 -5.97
CA PRO A 45 -14.32 6.54 -7.30
C PRO A 45 -13.93 5.54 -8.39
N ASP A 46 -14.61 5.59 -9.54
CA ASP A 46 -14.26 4.78 -10.72
C ASP A 46 -12.82 5.04 -11.20
N GLU A 47 -12.36 6.29 -11.08
CA GLU A 47 -10.99 6.71 -11.36
C GLU A 47 -10.33 7.22 -10.07
N TYR A 48 -9.47 6.39 -9.47
CA TYR A 48 -8.72 6.75 -8.28
C TYR A 48 -7.41 7.44 -8.65
N ILE A 49 -7.22 8.65 -8.14
CA ILE A 49 -6.00 9.43 -8.34
C ILE A 49 -5.17 9.33 -7.06
N TYR A 50 -4.09 8.56 -7.12
CA TYR A 50 -3.15 8.33 -6.02
C TYR A 50 -2.19 9.52 -5.80
N CYS A 51 -1.80 10.19 -6.88
CA CYS A 51 -0.77 11.21 -6.90
C CYS A 51 -1.10 12.29 -7.92
N PHE A 52 -0.79 13.55 -7.60
CA PHE A 52 -0.91 14.70 -8.50
C PHE A 52 0.08 15.78 -8.08
N GLU A 53 0.38 16.70 -8.99
CA GLU A 53 1.41 17.71 -8.77
C GLU A 53 1.04 19.11 -9.26
N ASN A 54 1.78 20.09 -8.76
CA ASN A 54 1.93 21.42 -9.33
C ASN A 54 3.43 21.80 -9.33
N PRO A 55 3.85 22.95 -9.89
CA PRO A 55 5.28 23.30 -10.00
C PRO A 55 6.06 23.39 -8.66
N LYS A 56 5.37 23.48 -7.52
CA LYS A 56 5.97 23.61 -6.19
C LYS A 56 5.74 22.39 -5.31
N GLU A 57 4.72 21.59 -5.56
CA GLU A 57 4.22 20.58 -4.63
C GLU A 57 3.88 19.28 -5.37
N LEU A 58 4.23 18.15 -4.76
CA LEU A 58 3.85 16.81 -5.17
C LEU A 58 2.98 16.18 -4.08
N PHE A 59 1.72 15.93 -4.40
CA PHE A 59 0.73 15.39 -3.46
C PHE A 59 0.62 13.88 -3.65
N ILE A 60 0.84 13.12 -2.58
CA ILE A 60 0.79 11.67 -2.59
C ILE A 60 -0.08 11.15 -1.45
N LYS A 61 -0.97 10.20 -1.77
CA LYS A 61 -1.85 9.55 -0.81
C LYS A 61 -1.15 8.39 -0.10
N PHE A 62 -0.47 8.63 1.02
CA PHE A 62 0.13 7.55 1.81
C PHE A 62 -0.86 6.96 2.82
N TRP A 63 -0.74 5.66 3.05
CA TRP A 63 -1.59 4.91 3.97
C TRP A 63 -1.24 5.18 5.42
N ASN A 64 0.02 5.44 5.71
CA ASN A 64 0.49 5.72 7.06
C ASN A 64 1.85 6.45 7.04
N LEU A 65 2.27 6.88 8.22
CA LEU A 65 3.54 7.57 8.41
C LEU A 65 4.74 6.72 7.98
N ALA A 66 4.74 5.41 8.25
CA ALA A 66 5.87 4.55 7.90
C ALA A 66 6.08 4.47 6.38
N GLU A 67 5.00 4.49 5.61
CA GLU A 67 5.05 4.54 4.15
C GLU A 67 5.62 5.87 3.64
N TYR A 68 5.07 6.99 4.11
CA TYR A 68 5.59 8.34 3.80
C TYR A 68 7.09 8.44 4.12
N MET A 69 7.48 7.89 5.27
CA MET A 69 8.87 7.88 5.74
C MET A 69 9.80 7.07 4.86
N GLY A 70 9.35 5.88 4.44
CA GLY A 70 10.06 5.09 3.46
C GLY A 70 10.30 5.89 2.18
N TYR A 71 9.25 6.53 1.67
CA TYR A 71 9.34 7.34 0.46
C TYR A 71 10.36 8.48 0.60
N MET A 72 10.25 9.29 1.66
CA MET A 72 11.17 10.40 1.91
C MET A 72 12.62 9.92 2.09
N GLY A 73 12.84 8.77 2.73
CA GLY A 73 14.15 8.15 2.85
C GLY A 73 14.73 7.70 1.51
N MET A 74 13.89 7.14 0.63
CA MET A 74 14.29 6.74 -0.72
C MET A 74 14.68 7.94 -1.59
N MET A 75 13.86 8.99 -1.61
CA MET A 75 14.15 10.22 -2.38
C MET A 75 15.50 10.82 -1.98
N ARG A 76 15.77 10.88 -0.66
CA ARG A 76 17.04 11.38 -0.12
C ARG A 76 18.24 10.52 -0.55
N LYS A 77 18.08 9.19 -0.59
CA LYS A 77 19.14 8.25 -1.00
C LYS A 77 19.43 8.30 -2.50
N ARG A 78 18.43 8.54 -3.34
CA ARG A 78 18.60 8.68 -4.81
C ARG A 78 19.37 9.95 -5.20
N GLY A 79 19.54 10.90 -4.27
CA GLY A 79 20.19 12.18 -4.56
C GLY A 79 19.38 13.03 -5.54
N GLU A 80 18.07 12.75 -5.66
CA GLU A 80 17.17 13.53 -6.48
C GLU A 80 17.02 14.90 -5.84
N GLU A 81 17.29 15.94 -6.62
CA GLU A 81 17.04 17.32 -6.22
C GLU A 81 15.52 17.47 -6.20
N VAL A 82 14.92 17.20 -5.04
CA VAL A 82 13.48 17.33 -4.83
C VAL A 82 13.14 18.80 -4.88
N THR A 83 12.76 19.28 -6.05
CA THR A 83 12.38 20.69 -6.30
C THR A 83 10.98 21.00 -5.83
N GLN A 84 10.12 19.98 -5.72
CA GLN A 84 8.75 20.07 -5.22
C GLN A 84 8.66 19.61 -3.76
N GLU A 85 7.92 20.34 -2.94
CA GLU A 85 7.56 19.92 -1.59
C GLU A 85 6.63 18.69 -1.63
N ILE A 86 6.96 17.64 -0.87
CA ILE A 86 6.13 16.43 -0.81
C ILE A 86 5.01 16.63 0.21
N ILE A 87 3.78 16.57 -0.25
CA ILE A 87 2.58 16.75 0.57
C ILE A 87 1.92 15.40 0.80
N TRP A 88 1.84 14.99 2.07
CA TRP A 88 1.15 13.76 2.46
C TRP A 88 -0.35 13.99 2.57
N LEU A 89 -1.12 13.26 1.75
CA LEU A 89 -2.57 13.09 1.87
C LEU A 89 -2.90 11.71 2.47
N LYS A 90 -3.96 11.61 3.28
CA LYS A 90 -4.36 10.31 3.82
C LYS A 90 -5.08 9.50 2.74
N SER A 91 -4.66 8.25 2.55
CA SER A 91 -5.37 7.33 1.66
C SER A 91 -6.64 6.80 2.32
N ALA A 92 -7.78 6.94 1.63
CA ALA A 92 -9.09 6.47 2.08
C ALA A 92 -9.43 5.12 1.43
N TYR A 93 -9.78 5.14 0.14
CA TYR A 93 -10.47 4.04 -0.54
C TYR A 93 -9.67 2.73 -0.63
N PRO A 94 -8.45 2.69 -1.19
CA PRO A 94 -7.70 1.43 -1.28
C PRO A 94 -7.32 0.90 0.11
N LYS A 95 -7.02 1.79 1.07
CA LYS A 95 -6.77 1.40 2.46
C LYS A 95 -8.04 0.84 3.13
N ALA A 96 -9.22 1.37 2.83
CA ALA A 96 -10.48 0.84 3.37
C ALA A 96 -10.75 -0.59 2.91
N HIS A 97 -10.59 -0.85 1.60
CA HIS A 97 -10.68 -2.19 1.04
C HIS A 97 -9.64 -3.13 1.68
N TYR A 98 -8.38 -2.70 1.82
CA TYR A 98 -7.38 -3.50 2.54
C TYR A 98 -7.77 -3.80 3.99
N LEU A 99 -8.28 -2.83 4.75
CA LEU A 99 -8.68 -3.08 6.13
C LEU A 99 -9.90 -4.01 6.23
N LEU A 100 -10.83 -3.98 5.27
CA LEU A 100 -11.92 -4.96 5.19
C LEU A 100 -11.38 -6.37 4.92
N SER A 101 -10.39 -6.51 4.04
CA SER A 101 -9.75 -7.81 3.78
C SER A 101 -9.04 -8.35 5.02
N ARG A 102 -8.41 -7.47 5.82
CA ARG A 102 -7.79 -7.84 7.10
C ARG A 102 -8.80 -8.43 8.10
N ILE A 103 -10.01 -7.89 8.12
CA ILE A 103 -11.10 -8.42 8.95
C ILE A 103 -11.51 -9.80 8.41
N ASP A 104 -11.73 -9.93 7.11
CA ASP A 104 -12.11 -11.21 6.49
C ASP A 104 -11.04 -12.29 6.66
N ILE A 105 -9.76 -11.94 6.57
CA ILE A 105 -8.64 -12.85 6.87
C ILE A 105 -8.73 -13.35 8.31
N ALA A 106 -9.01 -12.46 9.26
CA ALA A 106 -9.13 -12.83 10.68
C ALA A 106 -10.33 -13.74 10.95
N GLU A 107 -11.41 -13.59 10.16
CA GLU A 107 -12.63 -14.39 10.25
C GLU A 107 -12.57 -15.68 9.40
N GLY A 108 -11.53 -15.85 8.57
CA GLY A 108 -11.37 -17.00 7.67
C GLY A 108 -12.18 -16.92 6.38
N ASN A 109 -12.70 -15.74 6.04
CA ASN A 109 -13.49 -15.47 4.84
C ASN A 109 -12.59 -15.21 3.61
N TRP A 110 -11.81 -16.22 3.20
CA TRP A 110 -10.75 -16.07 2.19
C TRP A 110 -11.20 -15.47 0.85
N ALA A 111 -12.39 -15.86 0.36
CA ALA A 111 -12.91 -15.36 -0.92
C ALA A 111 -13.20 -13.85 -0.87
N SER A 112 -13.87 -13.40 0.19
CA SER A 112 -14.18 -11.98 0.41
C SER A 112 -12.90 -11.17 0.65
N ALA A 113 -11.94 -11.72 1.40
CA ALA A 113 -10.63 -11.10 1.57
C ALA A 113 -9.92 -10.86 0.22
N ALA A 114 -9.90 -11.87 -0.67
CA ALA A 114 -9.30 -11.75 -1.99
C ALA A 114 -10.01 -10.67 -2.84
N GLU A 115 -11.34 -10.60 -2.80
CA GLU A 115 -12.10 -9.56 -3.50
C GLU A 115 -11.73 -8.15 -3.03
N TYR A 116 -11.70 -7.94 -1.70
CA TYR A 116 -11.29 -6.67 -1.14
C TYR A 116 -9.84 -6.31 -1.49
N LEU A 117 -8.91 -7.26 -1.46
CA LEU A 117 -7.52 -7.03 -1.86
C LEU A 117 -7.39 -6.66 -3.34
N ASN A 118 -8.15 -7.33 -4.22
CA ASN A 118 -8.18 -7.00 -5.64
C ASN A 118 -8.75 -5.60 -5.89
N ASN A 119 -9.83 -5.21 -5.20
CA ASN A 119 -10.37 -3.86 -5.29
C ASN A 119 -9.35 -2.79 -4.84
N ALA A 120 -8.58 -3.07 -3.78
CA ALA A 120 -7.49 -2.17 -3.38
C ALA A 120 -6.38 -2.09 -4.45
N LEU A 121 -6.05 -3.22 -5.09
CA LEU A 121 -5.05 -3.30 -6.15
C LEU A 121 -5.53 -2.71 -7.49
N ASP A 122 -6.82 -2.62 -7.75
CA ASP A 122 -7.30 -1.90 -8.93
C ASP A 122 -7.04 -0.38 -8.82
N MET A 123 -6.98 0.15 -7.60
CA MET A 123 -6.65 1.55 -7.30
C MET A 123 -5.15 1.78 -7.10
N GLU A 124 -4.47 0.89 -6.37
CA GLU A 124 -3.02 0.92 -6.16
C GLU A 124 -2.39 -0.44 -6.53
N PRO A 125 -2.12 -0.71 -7.82
CA PRO A 125 -1.71 -2.04 -8.32
C PRO A 125 -0.39 -2.56 -7.79
N ASP A 126 0.39 -1.68 -7.19
CA ASP A 126 1.73 -1.92 -6.72
C ASP A 126 1.83 -1.94 -5.19
N HIS A 127 0.70 -1.84 -4.48
CA HIS A 127 0.67 -1.70 -3.03
C HIS A 127 1.15 -2.99 -2.34
N PRO A 128 2.28 -2.96 -1.61
CA PRO A 128 2.94 -4.18 -1.15
C PRO A 128 2.18 -4.88 -0.02
N GLU A 129 1.40 -4.14 0.79
CA GLU A 129 0.56 -4.77 1.81
C GLU A 129 -0.54 -5.61 1.17
N CYS A 130 -1.13 -5.14 0.08
CA CYS A 130 -2.17 -5.88 -0.64
C CYS A 130 -1.58 -7.10 -1.32
N LEU A 131 -0.45 -6.95 -2.02
CA LEU A 131 0.22 -8.07 -2.68
C LEU A 131 0.66 -9.14 -1.68
N THR A 132 1.17 -8.73 -0.51
CA THR A 132 1.59 -9.66 0.54
C THR A 132 0.41 -10.41 1.15
N ASP A 133 -0.69 -9.71 1.48
CA ASP A 133 -1.86 -10.35 2.08
C ASP A 133 -2.63 -11.19 1.04
N LEU A 134 -2.66 -10.78 -0.23
CA LEU A 134 -3.22 -11.58 -1.32
C LEU A 134 -2.40 -12.85 -1.55
N ALA A 135 -1.07 -12.77 -1.55
CA ALA A 135 -0.23 -13.97 -1.60
C ALA A 135 -0.55 -14.94 -0.46
N GLY A 136 -0.75 -14.42 0.76
CA GLY A 136 -1.16 -15.22 1.91
C GLY A 136 -2.54 -15.88 1.72
N VAL A 137 -3.53 -15.13 1.26
CA VAL A 137 -4.89 -15.63 0.98
C VAL A 137 -4.85 -16.70 -0.13
N THR A 138 -4.17 -16.42 -1.24
CA THR A 138 -4.02 -17.33 -2.38
C THR A 138 -3.32 -18.64 -1.96
N ALA A 139 -2.27 -18.55 -1.15
CA ALA A 139 -1.59 -19.72 -0.59
C ALA A 139 -2.51 -20.56 0.32
N GLN A 140 -3.41 -19.92 1.10
CA GLN A 140 -4.38 -20.64 1.91
C GLN A 140 -5.42 -21.38 1.06
N THR A 141 -5.74 -20.86 -0.12
CA THR A 141 -6.62 -21.52 -1.09
C THR A 141 -5.92 -22.58 -1.94
N GLY A 142 -4.59 -22.71 -1.83
CA GLY A 142 -3.80 -23.80 -2.40
C GLY A 142 -3.05 -23.48 -3.69
N ASP A 143 -3.17 -22.26 -4.24
CA ASP A 143 -2.43 -21.85 -5.44
C ASP A 143 -1.07 -21.22 -5.04
N PHE A 144 -0.09 -22.09 -4.76
CA PHE A 144 1.21 -21.66 -4.27
C PHE A 144 2.07 -20.99 -5.34
N GLU A 145 1.87 -21.31 -6.62
CA GLU A 145 2.51 -20.66 -7.75
C GLU A 145 2.08 -19.20 -7.90
N GLU A 146 0.77 -18.92 -7.88
CA GLU A 146 0.27 -17.55 -7.94
C GLU A 146 0.67 -16.75 -6.69
N ALA A 147 0.59 -17.36 -5.51
CA ALA A 147 1.06 -16.75 -4.28
C ALA A 147 2.55 -16.36 -4.35
N LEU A 148 3.38 -17.20 -4.97
CA LEU A 148 4.79 -16.92 -5.18
C LEU A 148 5.00 -15.73 -6.14
N GLU A 149 4.27 -15.68 -7.26
CA GLU A 149 4.30 -14.53 -8.19
C GLU A 149 3.92 -13.22 -7.46
N LEU A 150 2.87 -13.25 -6.63
CA LEU A 150 2.44 -12.10 -5.82
C LEU A 150 3.47 -11.65 -4.78
N CYS A 151 4.14 -12.60 -4.13
CA CYS A 151 5.25 -12.30 -3.23
C CYS A 151 6.41 -11.61 -3.95
N ASP A 152 6.78 -12.08 -5.14
CA ASP A 152 7.85 -11.49 -5.95
C ASP A 152 7.47 -10.07 -6.41
N MET A 153 6.21 -9.84 -6.75
CA MET A 153 5.68 -8.50 -7.01
C MET A 153 5.80 -7.60 -5.77
N ALA A 154 5.34 -8.05 -4.60
CA ALA A 154 5.41 -7.26 -3.36
C ALA A 154 6.84 -6.81 -3.01
N LEU A 155 7.83 -7.66 -3.30
CA LEU A 155 9.25 -7.41 -3.02
C LEU A 155 9.94 -6.51 -4.06
N SER A 156 9.29 -6.24 -5.20
CA SER A 156 9.85 -5.46 -6.32
C SER A 156 9.12 -4.14 -6.60
N THR A 157 7.88 -3.96 -6.12
CA THR A 157 7.01 -2.87 -6.57
C THR A 157 7.31 -1.49 -5.98
N ARG A 158 7.69 -1.43 -4.69
CA ARG A 158 8.02 -0.18 -3.98
C ARG A 158 9.40 -0.31 -3.31
N PRO A 159 10.45 0.40 -3.78
CA PRO A 159 11.80 0.28 -3.24
C PRO A 159 11.93 0.67 -1.77
N TYR A 160 10.96 1.42 -1.25
CA TYR A 160 10.86 1.86 0.13
C TYR A 160 9.96 0.97 1.00
N LEU A 161 9.67 -0.24 0.53
CA LEU A 161 8.97 -1.28 1.27
C LEU A 161 9.44 -1.35 2.73
N VAL A 162 8.53 -1.08 3.66
CA VAL A 162 8.86 -1.00 5.09
C VAL A 162 9.27 -2.39 5.60
N GLY A 163 10.24 -2.43 6.51
CA GLY A 163 10.82 -3.65 7.07
C GLY A 163 9.79 -4.74 7.44
N PRO A 164 8.73 -4.45 8.21
CA PRO A 164 7.72 -5.44 8.58
C PRO A 164 7.01 -6.07 7.37
N VAL A 165 6.64 -5.27 6.38
CA VAL A 165 5.97 -5.75 5.16
C VAL A 165 6.89 -6.65 4.35
N LYS A 166 8.13 -6.19 4.13
CA LYS A 166 9.18 -6.97 3.46
C LYS A 166 9.37 -8.32 4.14
N GLN A 167 9.42 -8.35 5.46
CA GLN A 167 9.57 -9.58 6.23
C GLN A 167 8.37 -10.51 6.10
N ARG A 168 7.14 -9.98 6.07
CA ARG A 168 5.93 -10.80 5.83
C ARG A 168 5.91 -11.38 4.41
N ALA A 169 6.29 -10.59 3.41
CA ALA A 169 6.40 -11.04 2.02
C ALA A 169 7.47 -12.14 1.88
N LEU A 170 8.66 -11.95 2.45
CA LEU A 170 9.74 -12.95 2.44
C LEU A 170 9.34 -14.26 3.13
N LYS A 171 8.64 -14.18 4.26
CA LYS A 171 8.12 -15.37 4.96
C LYS A 171 7.08 -16.11 4.13
N SER A 172 6.14 -15.39 3.53
CA SER A 172 5.11 -15.97 2.66
C SER A 172 5.73 -16.63 1.43
N ARG A 173 6.71 -15.97 0.81
CA ARG A 173 7.52 -16.51 -0.29
C ARG A 173 8.21 -17.81 0.09
N TYR A 174 8.91 -17.82 1.23
CA TYR A 174 9.61 -18.99 1.75
C TYR A 174 8.66 -20.17 1.98
N GLN A 175 7.48 -19.91 2.57
CA GLN A 175 6.46 -20.93 2.78
C GLN A 175 5.94 -21.49 1.46
N CYS A 176 5.66 -20.64 0.46
CA CYS A 176 5.22 -21.09 -0.86
C CYS A 176 6.28 -21.99 -1.51
N LEU A 177 7.57 -21.60 -1.48
CA LEU A 177 8.67 -22.42 -2.02
C LEU A 177 8.76 -23.80 -1.37
N LEU A 178 8.60 -23.89 -0.04
CA LEU A 178 8.56 -25.17 0.65
C LEU A 178 7.38 -26.03 0.22
N ARG A 179 6.19 -25.44 0.08
CA ARG A 179 4.97 -26.15 -0.35
C ARG A 179 5.05 -26.65 -1.80
N LEU A 180 5.77 -25.92 -2.64
CA LEU A 180 6.08 -26.30 -4.02
C LEU A 180 7.22 -27.33 -4.15
N GLY A 181 7.87 -27.71 -3.05
CA GLY A 181 9.04 -28.60 -3.08
C GLY A 181 10.31 -27.94 -3.64
N ARG A 182 10.31 -26.61 -3.84
CA ARG A 182 11.46 -25.82 -4.30
C ARG A 182 12.40 -25.52 -3.11
N THR A 183 12.88 -26.58 -2.46
CA THR A 183 13.64 -26.49 -1.20
C THR A 183 14.97 -25.79 -1.35
N ASP A 184 15.63 -25.91 -2.50
CA ASP A 184 16.93 -25.28 -2.75
C ASP A 184 16.81 -23.75 -2.74
N GLU A 185 15.77 -23.22 -3.38
CA GLU A 185 15.48 -21.78 -3.40
C GLU A 185 15.03 -21.27 -2.02
N ALA A 186 14.22 -22.06 -1.30
CA ALA A 186 13.85 -21.74 0.07
C ALA A 186 15.09 -21.66 0.98
N GLN A 187 16.04 -22.58 0.81
CA GLN A 187 17.25 -22.63 1.62
C GLN A 187 18.20 -21.45 1.34
N GLN A 188 18.28 -20.98 0.09
CA GLN A 188 19.08 -19.80 -0.27
C GLN A 188 18.59 -18.52 0.42
N MET A 189 17.29 -18.39 0.66
CA MET A 189 16.73 -17.19 1.30
C MET A 189 16.53 -17.33 2.82
N LYS A 190 16.84 -18.50 3.40
CA LYS A 190 16.56 -18.81 4.81
C LYS A 190 17.13 -17.74 5.75
N ASP A 191 18.39 -17.36 5.57
CA ASP A 191 19.02 -16.38 6.44
C ASP A 191 18.32 -15.01 6.32
N VAL A 192 17.98 -14.58 5.11
CA VAL A 192 17.28 -13.30 4.85
C VAL A 192 15.87 -13.28 5.46
N VAL A 193 15.15 -14.41 5.43
CA VAL A 193 13.79 -14.56 5.98
C VAL A 193 13.75 -14.52 7.50
N PHE A 194 14.78 -15.08 8.15
CA PHE A 194 14.86 -15.19 9.61
C PHE A 194 15.78 -14.14 10.25
N MET A 195 16.39 -13.28 9.44
CA MET A 195 17.04 -12.08 9.93
C MET A 195 16.00 -11.14 10.56
N THR A 196 16.25 -10.75 11.81
CA THR A 196 15.58 -9.59 12.38
C THR A 196 16.09 -8.37 11.63
N ALA A 197 15.24 -7.74 10.81
CA ALA A 197 15.52 -6.39 10.34
C ALA A 197 15.84 -5.53 11.57
N ASP A 198 16.90 -4.71 11.50
CA ASP A 198 17.21 -3.77 12.58
C ASP A 198 16.05 -2.79 12.69
N GLN A 199 15.13 -3.08 13.62
CA GLN A 199 13.93 -2.29 13.85
C GLN A 199 14.30 -0.84 14.20
N ASN A 200 15.53 -0.60 14.69
CA ASN A 200 15.97 0.71 15.16
C ASN A 200 16.10 1.76 14.03
N GLU A 201 16.45 1.39 12.80
CA GLU A 201 16.56 2.37 11.69
C GLU A 201 15.18 2.86 11.22
N VAL A 202 14.20 1.95 11.13
CA VAL A 202 12.82 2.31 10.77
C VAL A 202 12.12 3.02 11.92
N LEU A 203 12.27 2.53 13.15
CA LEU A 203 11.62 3.11 14.33
C LEU A 203 12.19 4.50 14.66
N GLY A 204 13.50 4.70 14.55
CA GLY A 204 14.12 6.01 14.75
C GLY A 204 13.65 7.06 13.75
N ASN A 205 13.42 6.66 12.50
CA ASN A 205 12.87 7.53 11.45
C ASN A 205 11.39 7.83 11.69
N VAL A 206 10.58 6.81 12.02
CA VAL A 206 9.15 6.98 12.35
C VAL A 206 8.96 7.86 13.59
N ASP A 207 9.76 7.67 14.63
CA ASP A 207 9.67 8.45 15.88
C ASP A 207 10.04 9.92 15.67
N ALA A 208 11.08 10.21 14.88
CA ALA A 208 11.49 11.58 14.59
C ALA A 208 10.40 12.36 13.83
N TYR A 209 9.74 11.71 12.87
CA TYR A 209 8.69 12.33 12.07
C TYR A 209 7.31 12.29 12.74
N SER A 210 7.02 11.31 13.61
CA SER A 210 5.83 11.35 14.47
C SER A 210 5.91 12.58 15.38
N LYS A 211 7.08 12.84 15.97
CA LYS A 211 7.34 14.06 16.74
C LYS A 211 7.20 15.32 15.89
N ALA A 212 7.67 15.31 14.64
CA ALA A 212 7.51 16.44 13.72
C ALA A 212 6.03 16.66 13.35
N HIS A 213 5.26 15.61 13.07
CA HIS A 213 3.81 15.69 12.83
C HIS A 213 3.06 16.19 14.08
N GLU A 214 3.37 15.66 15.26
CA GLU A 214 2.81 16.12 16.55
C GLU A 214 3.19 17.57 16.87
N ALA A 215 4.39 18.01 16.48
CA ALA A 215 4.84 19.39 16.61
C ALA A 215 4.21 20.33 15.57
N GLY A 216 3.47 19.80 14.59
CA GLY A 216 2.85 20.56 13.50
C GLY A 216 3.77 20.86 12.33
N ASP A 217 4.97 20.26 12.28
CA ASP A 217 5.97 20.44 11.22
C ASP A 217 5.62 19.65 9.94
N ILE A 218 4.75 18.64 10.03
CA ILE A 218 4.20 17.90 8.89
C ILE A 218 2.71 18.18 8.86
N ILE A 219 2.29 18.99 7.88
CA ILE A 219 0.88 19.34 7.71
C ILE A 219 0.26 18.37 6.71
N VAL A 220 -0.74 17.61 7.15
CA VAL A 220 -1.65 16.89 6.25
C VAL A 220 -2.79 17.85 5.90
N PRO A 221 -2.81 18.45 4.70
CA PRO A 221 -3.76 19.49 4.39
C PRO A 221 -5.19 18.94 4.21
N LEU A 222 -6.17 19.70 4.69
CA LEU A 222 -7.59 19.49 4.44
C LEU A 222 -7.98 20.19 3.12
N GLY A 223 -8.82 19.54 2.31
CA GLY A 223 -9.53 20.20 1.21
C GLY A 223 -8.61 20.90 0.22
N VAL A 224 -7.59 20.19 -0.29
CA VAL A 224 -6.60 20.75 -1.22
C VAL A 224 -7.29 21.15 -2.53
N LYS A 225 -7.40 22.47 -2.75
CA LYS A 225 -7.81 23.05 -4.03
C LYS A 225 -6.56 23.38 -4.83
N VAL A 226 -6.38 22.72 -5.96
CA VAL A 226 -5.22 22.91 -6.81
C VAL A 226 -5.64 23.62 -8.10
N ASP A 227 -4.82 24.57 -8.57
CA ASP A 227 -5.09 25.39 -9.76
C ASP A 227 -4.99 24.55 -11.05
N LYS A 228 -5.65 24.94 -12.16
CA LYS A 228 -5.85 24.09 -13.37
C LYS A 228 -4.58 23.54 -14.05
N ALA A 229 -3.39 23.99 -13.68
CA ALA A 229 -2.11 23.48 -14.18
C ALA A 229 -1.69 22.21 -13.42
N ILE A 230 -2.54 21.18 -13.43
CA ILE A 230 -2.26 19.87 -12.84
C ILE A 230 -2.15 18.87 -13.96
N THR A 231 -1.09 18.07 -13.92
CA THR A 231 -0.96 16.88 -14.74
C THR A 231 -1.34 15.71 -13.84
N PRO A 232 -2.58 15.17 -13.90
CA PRO A 232 -2.84 13.87 -13.29
C PRO A 232 -1.86 12.90 -13.95
N MET A 233 -0.98 12.30 -13.15
CA MET A 233 -0.09 11.28 -13.70
C MET A 233 -0.96 10.06 -13.99
N PRO A 234 -1.15 9.65 -15.27
CA PRO A 234 -1.89 8.45 -15.59
C PRO A 234 -1.20 7.30 -14.89
N LEU A 235 -1.97 6.38 -14.27
CA LEU A 235 -1.57 5.12 -13.60
C LEU A 235 -0.20 4.59 -14.05
N LYS A 236 0.80 5.30 -13.58
CA LYS A 236 2.20 4.98 -13.51
C LYS A 236 2.48 5.47 -12.13
N SER A 237 2.54 4.53 -11.21
CA SER A 237 2.95 4.84 -9.86
C SER A 237 4.21 5.73 -9.96
N PRO A 238 4.40 6.78 -9.15
CA PRO A 238 5.67 7.53 -9.14
C PRO A 238 6.89 6.62 -8.86
N TYR A 239 6.65 5.34 -8.58
CA TYR A 239 7.58 4.24 -8.38
C TYR A 239 7.84 3.38 -9.62
N ASP A 240 7.22 3.71 -10.76
CA ASP A 240 7.43 3.00 -12.01
C ASP A 240 8.75 3.43 -12.67
N ASP A 241 9.65 2.45 -12.84
CA ASP A 241 10.67 2.51 -13.87
C ASP A 241 9.95 2.55 -15.24
N PRO A 242 10.17 3.58 -16.08
CA PRO A 242 9.54 3.69 -17.39
C PRO A 242 9.81 2.48 -18.32
N GLU A 243 10.82 1.65 -18.03
CA GLU A 243 11.18 0.48 -18.84
C GLU A 243 10.51 -0.85 -18.39
N THR A 244 9.80 -0.87 -17.26
CA THR A 244 9.24 -2.13 -16.71
C THR A 244 7.71 -2.17 -16.80
N PRO A 245 7.12 -2.79 -17.85
CA PRO A 245 5.67 -2.97 -17.92
C PRO A 245 5.19 -3.96 -16.84
N ARG A 246 4.26 -3.53 -15.98
CA ARG A 246 3.70 -4.38 -14.92
C ARG A 246 2.42 -5.08 -15.36
N ARG A 247 2.30 -6.34 -14.96
CA ARG A 247 1.13 -7.21 -15.19
C ARG A 247 0.12 -6.98 -14.06
N LYS A 248 -1.18 -6.89 -14.38
CA LYS A 248 -2.22 -6.88 -13.34
C LYS A 248 -2.13 -8.18 -12.51
N PRO A 249 -2.15 -8.10 -11.17
CA PRO A 249 -2.37 -9.27 -10.31
C PRO A 249 -3.61 -10.05 -10.80
N GLY A 250 -3.51 -11.37 -10.91
CA GLY A 250 -4.64 -12.22 -11.33
C GLY A 250 -4.97 -12.27 -12.84
N ALA A 251 -4.25 -11.55 -13.71
CA ALA A 251 -4.41 -11.74 -15.15
C ALA A 251 -3.87 -13.11 -15.57
N LYS A 252 -4.73 -14.11 -15.81
CA LYS A 252 -4.34 -15.45 -16.27
C LYS A 252 -3.31 -15.36 -17.40
N LYS A 253 -2.26 -16.20 -17.37
CA LYS A 253 -1.32 -16.32 -18.49
C LYS A 253 -2.16 -16.60 -19.76
N PRO A 254 -1.94 -15.92 -20.89
CA PRO A 254 -2.56 -16.36 -22.14
C PRO A 254 -2.17 -17.82 -22.33
N VAL A 255 -3.18 -18.69 -22.47
CA VAL A 255 -2.94 -20.08 -22.84
C VAL A 255 -2.29 -20.02 -24.22
N PRO A 256 -1.05 -20.52 -24.39
CA PRO A 256 -0.44 -20.53 -25.71
C PRO A 256 -1.33 -21.36 -26.66
N PRO A 257 -1.45 -20.94 -27.93
CA PRO A 257 -2.34 -21.57 -28.91
C PRO A 257 -2.01 -23.05 -29.16
#